data_AF-A0A7X8VTI5-F1
#
_entry.id   AF-A0A7X8VTI5-F1
#
_cell.length_a   1.000
_cell.length_b   1.000
_cell.length_c   1.000
_cell.angle_alpha   90.00
_cell.angle_beta   90.00
_cell.angle_gamma   90.00
#
_symmetry.space_group_name_H-M   'P 1'
#
loop_
_entity.id
_entity.type
_entity.pdbx_description
1 polymer ?
#
loop_
_entity_poly.entity_id
_entity_poly.type
_entity_poly.pdbx_seq_one_letter_code
_entity_poly.pdbx_strand_id
1 'polypeptide(L)'
;MNQYHEPLELLSEETKDITRAIRSLIEEFEAVDWYNQRVNATKDVELREILVHNRDEELEHAAMTLEYLRRHLPVLDKELRDNLFKEGPIVGHHGAEE
;
A
#
# COMPACT_ATOMS: atom_id res chain seq x y z
N MET A 1 -6.25 0.74 17.45
CA MET A 1 -6.35 -0.58 16.78
C MET A 1 -5.21 -1.44 17.27
N ASN A 2 -5.43 -2.74 17.46
CA ASN A 2 -4.38 -3.66 17.93
C ASN A 2 -3.59 -4.18 16.72
N GLN A 3 -2.26 -4.17 16.77
CA GLN A 3 -1.42 -4.55 15.61
C GLN A 3 -1.50 -6.05 15.28
N TYR A 4 -1.78 -6.88 16.28
CA TYR A 4 -1.87 -8.33 16.13
C TYR A 4 -3.26 -8.82 16.57
N HIS A 5 -3.78 -9.79 15.84
CA HIS A 5 -5.05 -10.46 16.15
C HIS A 5 -4.88 -11.78 16.91
N GLU A 6 -3.66 -12.30 16.98
CA GLU A 6 -3.29 -13.55 17.65
C GLU A 6 -2.16 -13.30 18.66
N PRO A 7 -1.99 -14.15 19.69
CA PRO A 7 -0.87 -14.08 20.62
C PRO A 7 0.49 -14.14 19.91
N LEU A 8 1.43 -13.27 20.29
CA LEU A 8 2.73 -13.10 19.62
C LEU A 8 3.59 -14.36 19.64
N GLU A 9 3.46 -15.19 20.67
CA GLU A 9 4.16 -16.45 20.85
C GLU A 9 3.74 -17.52 19.82
N LEU A 10 2.58 -17.37 19.19
CA LEU A 10 2.10 -18.26 18.13
C LEU A 10 2.56 -17.82 16.74
N LEU A 11 3.10 -16.61 16.62
CA LEU A 11 3.50 -16.04 15.34
C LEU A 11 4.98 -16.31 15.07
N SER A 12 5.27 -16.76 13.85
CA SER A 12 6.65 -16.82 13.36
C SER A 12 7.24 -15.41 13.22
N GLU A 13 8.57 -15.30 13.25
CA GLU A 13 9.23 -14.00 13.00
C GLU A 13 8.91 -13.45 11.61
N GLU A 14 8.84 -14.33 10.59
CA GLU A 14 8.42 -13.95 9.24
C GLU A 14 7.01 -13.36 9.24
N THR A 15 6.05 -13.97 9.93
CA THR A 15 4.68 -13.44 10.04
C THR A 15 4.65 -12.08 10.73
N LYS A 16 5.52 -11.86 11.73
CA LYS A 16 5.64 -10.55 12.40
C LYS A 16 6.21 -9.51 11.45
N ASP A 17 7.22 -9.84 10.65
CA ASP A 17 7.78 -8.93 9.64
C ASP A 17 6.78 -8.59 8.53
N ILE A 18 6.02 -9.57 8.04
CA ILE A 18 4.92 -9.33 7.10
C ILE A 18 3.86 -8.43 7.74
N THR A 19 3.51 -8.64 9.01
CA THR A 19 2.58 -7.76 9.74
C THR A 19 3.11 -6.33 9.83
N ARG A 20 4.41 -6.14 10.11
CA ARG A 20 5.03 -4.82 10.13
C ARG A 20 4.90 -4.13 8.76
N ALA A 21 5.30 -4.81 7.68
CA ALA A 21 5.24 -4.26 6.34
C ALA A 21 3.80 -3.96 5.87
N ILE A 22 2.83 -4.85 6.14
CA ILE A 22 1.42 -4.60 5.81
C ILE A 22 0.88 -3.38 6.58
N ARG A 23 1.20 -3.26 7.87
CA ARG A 23 0.74 -2.12 8.68
C ARG A 23 1.34 -0.81 8.20
N SER A 24 2.64 -0.79 7.87
CA SER A 24 3.27 0.39 7.27
C SER A 24 2.60 0.75 5.95
N LEU A 25 2.37 -0.20 5.04
CA LEU A 25 1.69 0.07 3.77
C LEU A 25 0.26 0.62 3.96
N ILE A 26 -0.49 0.12 4.95
CA ILE A 26 -1.81 0.65 5.30
C ILE A 26 -1.69 2.11 5.75
N GLU A 27 -0.75 2.41 6.64
CA GLU A 27 -0.54 3.74 7.19
C GLU A 27 -0.14 4.75 6.09
N GLU A 28 0.68 4.34 5.12
CA GLU A 28 1.01 5.20 3.98
C GLU A 28 -0.23 5.55 3.15
N PHE A 29 -1.08 4.57 2.83
CA PHE A 29 -2.31 4.85 2.07
C PHE A 29 -3.34 5.66 2.88
N GLU A 30 -3.42 5.47 4.21
CA GLU A 30 -4.22 6.34 5.08
C GLU A 30 -3.69 7.79 5.04
N ALA A 31 -2.38 7.98 5.11
CA ALA A 31 -1.75 9.30 5.01
C ALA A 31 -2.03 9.96 3.66
N VAL A 32 -1.88 9.22 2.54
CA VAL A 32 -2.22 9.70 1.20
C VAL A 32 -3.67 10.18 1.13
N ASP A 33 -4.63 9.37 1.59
CA ASP A 33 -6.05 9.74 1.59
C ASP A 33 -6.28 11.03 2.42
N TRP A 34 -5.76 11.08 3.64
CA TRP A 34 -5.94 12.24 4.51
C TRP A 34 -5.32 13.50 3.92
N TYR A 35 -4.12 13.42 3.37
CA TYR A 35 -3.50 14.56 2.69
C TYR A 35 -4.31 14.98 1.47
N ASN A 36 -4.80 14.04 0.66
CA ASN A 36 -5.58 14.37 -0.52
C ASN A 36 -6.87 15.14 -0.16
N GLN A 37 -7.55 14.74 0.91
CA GLN A 37 -8.71 15.47 1.45
C GLN A 37 -8.33 16.88 1.94
N ARG A 38 -7.22 17.01 2.69
CA ARG A 38 -6.76 18.30 3.23
C ARG A 38 -6.31 19.26 2.12
N VAL A 39 -5.62 18.76 1.10
CA VAL A 39 -5.22 19.52 -0.10
C VAL A 39 -6.44 20.13 -0.79
N ASN A 40 -7.52 19.36 -0.89
CA ASN A 40 -8.78 19.84 -1.48
C ASN A 40 -9.49 20.87 -0.60
N ALA A 41 -9.50 20.66 0.73
CA ALA A 41 -10.24 21.50 1.67
C ALA A 41 -9.53 22.80 2.06
N THR A 42 -8.19 22.83 2.07
CA THR A 42 -7.43 24.01 2.52
C THR A 42 -7.59 25.19 1.57
N LYS A 43 -7.59 26.41 2.11
CA LYS A 43 -7.56 27.66 1.34
C LYS A 43 -6.20 28.34 1.34
N ASP A 44 -5.29 27.89 2.20
CA ASP A 44 -3.93 28.39 2.30
C ASP A 44 -3.03 27.70 1.26
N VAL A 45 -2.35 28.51 0.43
CA VAL A 45 -1.55 28.02 -0.70
C VAL A 45 -0.24 27.40 -0.22
N GLU A 46 0.43 28.02 0.76
CA GLU A 46 1.70 27.52 1.29
C GLU A 46 1.49 26.18 2.00
N LEU A 47 0.42 26.07 2.80
CA LEU A 47 0.05 24.78 3.40
C LEU A 47 -0.30 23.75 2.33
N ARG A 48 -1.01 24.12 1.25
CA ARG A 48 -1.36 23.18 0.18
C ARG A 48 -0.12 22.57 -0.45
N GLU A 49 0.92 23.37 -0.72
CA GLU A 49 2.17 22.90 -1.32
C GLU A 49 2.88 21.88 -0.43
N ILE A 50 2.96 22.13 0.88
CA ILE A 50 3.53 21.18 1.86
C ILE A 50 2.73 19.87 1.85
N LEU A 51 1.40 19.94 1.90
CA LEU A 51 0.56 18.74 1.96
C LEU A 51 0.63 17.91 0.66
N VAL A 52 0.76 18.55 -0.51
CA VAL A 52 0.96 17.86 -1.79
C VAL A 52 2.32 17.16 -1.81
N HIS A 53 3.38 17.86 -1.40
CA HIS A 53 4.72 17.28 -1.32
C HIS A 53 4.73 16.03 -0.44
N ASN A 54 4.23 16.14 0.80
CA ASN A 54 4.17 15.01 1.72
C ASN A 54 3.34 13.85 1.14
N ARG A 55 2.14 14.13 0.60
CA ARG A 55 1.27 13.10 0.00
C ARG A 55 1.99 12.28 -1.07
N ASP A 56 2.74 12.96 -1.93
CA ASP A 56 3.39 12.31 -3.07
C ASP A 56 4.62 11.50 -2.61
N GLU A 57 5.31 11.91 -1.54
CA GLU A 57 6.36 11.10 -0.89
C GLU A 57 5.80 9.82 -0.25
N GLU A 58 4.62 9.87 0.39
CA GLU A 58 4.02 8.65 0.98
C GLU A 58 3.70 7.59 -0.08
N LEU A 59 3.44 7.99 -1.34
CA LEU A 59 3.26 7.03 -2.45
C LEU A 59 4.57 6.30 -2.80
N GLU A 60 5.73 6.95 -2.64
CA GLU A 60 7.03 6.30 -2.75
C GLU A 60 7.22 5.29 -1.60
N HIS A 61 6.93 5.68 -0.36
CA HIS A 61 7.01 4.80 0.80
C HIS A 61 6.11 3.56 0.65
N ALA A 62 4.88 3.76 0.16
CA ALA A 62 3.95 2.69 -0.15
C ALA A 62 4.51 1.74 -1.23
N ALA A 63 5.05 2.28 -2.33
CA ALA A 63 5.62 1.48 -3.41
C ALA A 63 6.84 0.65 -2.95
N MET A 64 7.73 1.24 -2.15
CA MET A 64 8.89 0.56 -1.57
C MET A 64 8.47 -0.60 -0.66
N THR A 65 7.47 -0.37 0.19
CA THR A 65 6.95 -1.38 1.12
C THR A 65 6.20 -2.49 0.39
N LEU A 66 5.41 -2.16 -0.64
CA LEU A 66 4.74 -3.13 -1.50
C LEU A 66 5.75 -4.03 -2.23
N GLU A 67 6.87 -3.49 -2.69
CA GLU A 67 7.93 -4.28 -3.31
C GLU A 67 8.58 -5.26 -2.31
N TYR A 68 8.77 -4.86 -1.05
CA TYR A 68 9.21 -5.80 -0.01
C TYR A 68 8.20 -6.95 0.14
N LEU A 69 6.91 -6.65 0.26
CA LEU A 69 5.86 -7.66 0.35
C LEU A 69 5.83 -8.58 -0.88
N ARG A 70 5.96 -8.04 -2.09
CA ARG A 70 6.03 -8.81 -3.34
C ARG A 70 7.14 -9.86 -3.29
N ARG A 71 8.32 -9.51 -2.77
CA ARG A 71 9.47 -10.44 -2.67
C ARG A 71 9.28 -11.56 -1.65
N HIS A 72 8.41 -11.37 -0.65
CA HIS A 72 8.23 -12.32 0.45
C HIS A 72 6.91 -13.10 0.37
N LEU A 73 5.96 -12.68 -0.47
CA LEU A 73 4.66 -13.32 -0.62
C LEU A 73 4.47 -13.81 -2.07
N PRO A 74 4.76 -15.10 -2.39
CA PRO A 74 4.74 -15.61 -3.76
C PRO A 74 3.38 -15.46 -4.47
N VAL A 75 2.28 -15.59 -3.73
CA VAL A 75 0.92 -15.39 -4.27
C VAL A 75 0.71 -13.92 -4.63
N LEU A 76 1.17 -12.99 -3.79
CA LEU A 76 1.11 -11.56 -4.09
C LEU A 76 1.94 -11.20 -5.32
N ASP A 77 3.14 -11.78 -5.49
CA ASP A 77 3.95 -11.57 -6.70
C ASP A 77 3.20 -11.95 -7.97
N LYS A 78 2.57 -13.13 -7.98
CA LYS A 78 1.75 -13.58 -9.10
C LYS A 78 0.64 -12.56 -9.40
N GLU A 79 -0.17 -12.22 -8.40
CA GLU A 79 -1.29 -11.31 -8.61
C GLU A 79 -0.84 -9.91 -9.05
N LEU A 80 0.26 -9.37 -8.51
CA LEU A 80 0.78 -8.07 -8.95
C LEU A 80 1.23 -8.11 -10.42
N ARG A 81 1.87 -9.19 -10.88
CA ARG A 81 2.31 -9.34 -12.28
C ARG A 81 1.16 -9.51 -13.27
N ASP A 82 0.11 -10.20 -12.84
CA ASP A 82 -1.08 -10.44 -13.67
C ASP A 82 -1.90 -9.16 -13.86
N ASN A 83 -1.90 -8.26 -12.87
CA ASN A 83 -2.80 -7.10 -12.84
C ASN A 83 -2.10 -5.75 -13.14
N LEU A 84 -0.86 -5.54 -12.70
CA LEU A 84 -0.20 -4.23 -12.86
C LEU A 84 0.36 -4.01 -14.27
N PHE A 85 0.34 -2.74 -14.69
CA PHE A 85 0.90 -2.28 -15.97
C PHE A 85 0.28 -2.94 -17.20
N LYS A 86 -1.01 -3.29 -17.12
CA LYS A 86 -1.81 -3.80 -18.23
C LYS A 86 -2.83 -2.75 -18.67
N GLU A 87 -3.19 -2.78 -19.95
CA GLU A 87 -4.29 -2.00 -20.51
C GLU A 87 -5.56 -2.85 -20.58
N GLY A 88 -6.72 -2.19 -20.62
CA GLY A 88 -8.03 -2.88 -20.67
C GLY A 88 -8.76 -2.92 -19.32
N PRO A 89 -9.95 -3.55 -19.27
CA PRO A 89 -10.72 -3.68 -18.04
C PRO A 89 -9.97 -4.48 -16.97
N ILE A 90 -9.86 -4.00 -15.73
CA ILE A 90 -9.14 -4.73 -14.67
C ILE A 90 -9.85 -6.05 -14.31
N VAL A 91 -11.19 -6.02 -14.22
CA VAL A 91 -12.01 -7.19 -13.87
C VAL A 91 -12.31 -8.01 -15.13
N GLY A 92 -12.08 -9.32 -15.08
CA GLY A 92 -12.44 -10.27 -16.13
C GLY A 92 -11.27 -10.96 -16.84
N HIS A 93 -10.02 -10.63 -16.52
CA HIS A 93 -8.82 -11.26 -17.09
C HIS A 93 -8.34 -12.53 -16.38
N HIS A 94 -9.16 -13.14 -15.52
CA HIS A 94 -8.86 -14.43 -14.89
C HIS A 94 -9.19 -15.58 -15.85
N GLY A 95 -8.32 -15.85 -16.83
CA GLY A 95 -8.36 -17.10 -17.62
C GLY A 95 -8.88 -16.97 -19.06
N ALA A 96 -8.32 -16.05 -19.85
CA ALA A 96 -8.23 -16.33 -21.29
C ALA A 96 -7.07 -17.31 -21.49
N GLU A 97 -7.35 -18.60 -21.29
CA GLU A 97 -6.62 -19.67 -21.97
C GLU A 97 -6.81 -19.46 -23.48
N GLU A 98 -5.72 -19.24 -24.21
CA GLU A 98 -5.60 -19.75 -25.59
C GLU A 98 -5.01 -21.16 -25.54
#